data_AF-A0A9E0G3B1-F1
#
_entry.id   AF-A0A9E0G3B1-F1
#
_cell.length_a   1.000
_cell.length_b   1.000
_cell.length_c   1.000
_cell.angle_alpha   90.00
_cell.angle_beta   90.00
_cell.angle_gamma   90.00
#
_symmetry.space_group_name_H-M   'P 1'
#
loop_
_entity.id
_entity.type
_entity.pdbx_description
1 polymer ?
#
loop_
_entity_poly.entity_id
_entity_poly.type
_entity_poly.pdbx_seq_one_letter_code
_entity_poly.pdbx_strand_id
1 'polypeptide(L)'
;VYFPTYLAQVNVPGFHFHFVDVKQEIGGHVFGLNLTSGMVEVQIIHELDLNLIASAEFYQANLTRNITDEVTQVEKLRSGV
;
A
#
# COMPACT_ATOMS: atom_id res chain seq x y z
N VAL A 1 -4.32 -1.95 -4.54
CA VAL A 1 -5.22 -0.77 -4.47
C VAL A 1 -4.50 0.47 -4.98
N TYR A 2 -5.21 1.42 -5.59
CA TYR A 2 -4.68 2.76 -5.88
C TYR A 2 -5.16 3.75 -4.81
N PHE A 3 -4.26 4.50 -4.20
CA PHE A 3 -4.61 5.59 -3.28
C PHE A 3 -4.20 6.95 -3.86
N PRO A 4 -5.12 7.94 -3.90
CA PRO A 4 -4.81 9.27 -4.42
C PRO A 4 -3.84 10.02 -3.51
N THR A 5 -3.05 10.92 -4.09
CA THR A 5 -1.97 11.64 -3.37
C THR A 5 -2.47 12.50 -2.22
N TYR A 6 -3.70 13.04 -2.30
CA TYR A 6 -4.29 13.82 -1.22
C TYR A 6 -4.66 12.98 0.02
N LEU A 7 -4.56 11.64 -0.04
CA LEU A 7 -4.75 10.71 1.09
C LEU A 7 -3.44 10.07 1.57
N ALA A 8 -2.28 10.66 1.25
CA ALA A 8 -0.96 10.11 1.61
C ALA A 8 -0.72 9.89 3.11
N GLN A 9 -1.43 10.60 3.98
CA GLN A 9 -1.33 10.44 5.44
C GLN A 9 -2.17 9.25 5.97
N VAL A 10 -3.04 8.68 5.14
CA VAL A 10 -3.92 7.55 5.51
C VAL A 10 -3.40 6.24 4.94
N ASN A 11 -2.85 6.25 3.72
CA ASN A 11 -2.34 5.05 3.05
C ASN A 11 -1.28 5.39 1.99
N VAL A 12 -0.67 4.37 1.40
CA VAL A 12 0.42 4.47 0.41
C VAL A 12 -0.10 5.05 -0.92
N PRO A 13 0.38 6.23 -1.37
CA PRO A 13 -0.05 6.82 -2.63
C PRO A 13 0.38 6.02 -3.86
N GLY A 14 -0.48 6.02 -4.88
CA GLY A 14 -0.28 5.27 -6.11
C GLY A 14 -0.77 3.83 -5.99
N PHE A 15 -0.28 2.96 -6.88
CA PHE A 15 -0.63 1.54 -6.85
C PHE A 15 0.20 0.78 -5.81
N HIS A 16 -0.49 -0.01 -4.99
CA HIS A 16 0.07 -0.95 -4.02
C HIS A 16 -0.53 -2.33 -4.31
N PHE A 17 0.31 -3.30 -4.68
CA PHE A 17 -0.12 -4.67 -5.00
C PHE A 17 0.56 -5.69 -4.10
N HIS A 18 -0.19 -6.74 -3.76
CA HIS A 18 0.36 -7.98 -3.22
C HIS A 18 0.17 -9.10 -4.24
N PHE A 19 1.02 -10.11 -4.16
CA PHE A 19 0.97 -11.30 -4.99
C PHE A 19 0.74 -12.53 -4.10
N VAL A 20 -0.01 -13.49 -4.63
CA VAL A 20 -0.12 -14.84 -4.10
C VAL A 20 -0.23 -15.80 -5.27
N ASP A 21 0.49 -16.91 -5.21
CA ASP A 21 0.42 -17.95 -6.23
C ASP A 21 -0.84 -18.82 -6.06
N VAL A 22 -1.15 -19.62 -7.08
CA VAL A 22 -2.39 -20.43 -7.11
C VAL A 22 -2.45 -21.43 -5.95
N LYS A 23 -1.28 -21.92 -5.48
CA LYS A 23 -1.20 -22.87 -4.37
C LYS A 23 -1.17 -22.19 -3.00
N GLN A 24 -1.08 -20.86 -2.96
CA GLN A 24 -0.93 -20.06 -1.73
C GLN A 24 0.33 -20.42 -0.92
N GLU A 25 1.37 -20.88 -1.61
CA GLU A 25 2.66 -21.23 -1.03
C GLU A 25 3.66 -20.07 -1.14
N ILE A 26 3.47 -19.20 -2.14
CA ILE A 26 4.36 -18.08 -2.45
C ILE A 26 3.55 -16.81 -2.55
N GLY A 27 4.01 -15.74 -1.90
CA GLY A 27 3.37 -14.44 -1.99
C GLY A 27 4.24 -13.32 -1.43
N GLY A 28 3.68 -12.11 -1.39
CA GLY A 28 4.30 -10.96 -0.74
C GLY A 28 4.01 -9.62 -1.41
N HIS A 29 4.76 -8.62 -0.98
CA HIS A 29 4.69 -7.26 -1.52
C HIS A 29 5.28 -7.18 -2.93
N VAL A 30 4.57 -6.53 -3.86
CA VAL A 30 5.01 -6.42 -5.26
C VAL A 30 5.76 -5.12 -5.47
N PHE A 31 7.06 -5.26 -5.66
CA PHE A 31 7.97 -4.17 -5.97
C PHE A 31 7.94 -3.79 -7.46
N GLY A 32 7.76 -4.77 -8.34
CA GLY A 32 7.63 -4.59 -9.77
C GLY A 32 6.86 -5.76 -10.37
N LEU A 33 6.10 -5.48 -11.43
CA LEU A 33 5.28 -6.47 -12.14
C LEU A 33 5.54 -6.35 -13.64
N ASN A 34 5.78 -7.48 -14.28
CA ASN A 34 5.73 -7.61 -15.74
C ASN A 34 4.70 -8.69 -16.09
N LEU A 35 3.57 -8.28 -16.65
CA LEU A 35 2.49 -9.19 -17.01
C LEU A 35 2.63 -9.64 -18.47
N THR A 36 3.05 -10.88 -18.70
CA THR A 36 3.14 -11.44 -20.06
C THR A 36 1.75 -11.76 -20.63
N SER A 37 0.86 -12.33 -19.81
CA SER A 37 -0.53 -12.60 -20.16
C SER A 37 -1.38 -12.71 -18.89
N GLY A 38 -2.60 -12.19 -18.92
CA GLY A 38 -3.55 -12.32 -17.83
C GLY A 38 -4.76 -11.41 -18.03
N MET A 39 -5.70 -11.49 -17.10
CA MET A 39 -6.85 -10.60 -17.04
C MET A 39 -6.63 -9.58 -15.93
N VAL A 40 -6.91 -8.31 -16.22
CA VAL A 40 -6.89 -7.23 -15.23
C VAL A 40 -8.33 -6.79 -14.98
N GLU A 41 -8.74 -6.87 -13.72
CA GLU A 41 -10.04 -6.38 -13.26
C GLU A 41 -9.82 -5.13 -12.40
N VAL A 42 -10.66 -4.12 -12.57
CA VAL A 42 -10.57 -2.85 -11.84
C VAL A 42 -11.93 -2.49 -11.28
N GLN A 43 -11.96 -2.13 -10.00
CA GLN A 43 -13.13 -1.59 -9.32
C GLN A 43 -12.91 -0.12 -8.99
N ILE A 44 -13.87 0.73 -9.35
CA ILE A 44 -13.89 2.13 -8.93
C ILE A 44 -14.49 2.21 -7.52
N ILE A 45 -13.78 2.86 -6.60
CA ILE A 45 -14.17 3.01 -5.21
C ILE A 45 -14.45 4.49 -4.96
N HIS A 46 -15.67 4.79 -4.50
CA HIS A 46 -16.12 6.16 -4.23
C HIS A 46 -16.22 6.49 -2.74
N GLU A 47 -16.06 5.50 -1.87
CA GLU A 47 -16.22 5.62 -0.42
C GLU A 47 -15.05 4.95 0.31
N LEU A 48 -14.60 5.58 1.39
CA LEU A 48 -13.55 5.07 2.28
C LEU A 48 -14.06 5.16 3.73
N ASP A 49 -14.27 4.01 4.35
CA ASP A 49 -14.51 3.91 5.78
C ASP A 49 -13.20 3.70 6.53
N LEU A 50 -12.97 4.52 7.56
CA LEU A 50 -11.76 4.45 8.39
C LEU A 50 -12.12 4.09 9.83
N ASN A 51 -11.75 2.87 10.23
CA ASN A 51 -11.83 2.42 11.62
C ASN A 51 -10.48 2.60 12.30
N LEU A 52 -10.44 3.43 13.35
CA LEU A 52 -9.22 3.69 14.11
C LEU A 52 -8.93 2.57 15.12
N ILE A 53 -7.64 2.36 15.40
CA ILE A 53 -7.19 1.36 16.36
C ILE A 53 -7.50 1.85 17.78
N ALA A 54 -8.34 1.12 18.50
CA ALA A 54 -8.71 1.44 19.88
C ALA A 54 -7.64 0.95 20.87
N SER A 55 -6.46 1.57 20.86
CA SER A 55 -5.35 1.23 21.76
C SER A 55 -4.64 2.47 22.30
N ALA A 56 -4.02 2.34 23.47
CA ALA A 56 -3.26 3.42 24.09
C ALA A 56 -2.12 3.89 23.18
N GLU A 57 -1.41 2.94 22.57
CA GLU A 57 -0.28 3.17 21.68
C GLU A 57 -0.69 4.04 20.48
N PHE A 58 -1.84 3.76 19.87
CA PHE A 58 -2.35 4.55 18.75
C PHE A 58 -2.72 5.97 19.19
N TYR A 59 -3.35 6.14 20.35
CA TYR A 59 -3.71 7.46 20.89
C TYR A 59 -2.51 8.32 21.27
N GLN A 60 -1.37 7.69 21.59
CA GLN A 60 -0.15 8.37 22.03
C GLN A 60 0.87 8.53 20.90
N ALA A 61 0.65 7.88 19.74
CA ALA A 61 1.53 7.97 18.60
C ALA A 61 1.56 9.38 18.00
N ASN A 62 2.75 9.90 17.71
CA ASN A 62 2.89 11.14 16.96
C ASN A 62 2.77 10.89 15.45
N LEU A 63 1.54 10.94 14.94
CA LEU A 63 1.21 10.70 13.54
C LEU A 63 1.30 11.94 12.63
N THR A 64 1.80 13.07 13.15
CA THR A 64 1.92 14.32 12.39
C THR A 64 3.28 14.50 11.71
N ARG A 65 4.22 13.60 11.96
CA ARG A 65 5.52 13.58 11.28
C ARG A 65 5.31 13.31 9.80
N ASN A 66 6.02 14.03 8.94
CA ASN A 66 6.13 13.66 7.54
C ASN A 66 6.97 12.39 7.46
N ILE A 67 6.35 11.28 7.04
CA ILE A 67 6.99 9.96 6.91
C ILE A 67 7.06 9.49 5.44
N THR A 68 6.94 10.43 4.49
CA THR A 68 6.82 10.10 3.06
C THR A 68 8.05 9.34 2.54
N ASP A 69 9.23 9.67 3.04
CA ASP A 69 10.49 9.03 2.65
C ASP A 69 10.59 7.61 3.24
N GLU A 70 10.16 7.43 4.49
CA GLU A 70 10.08 6.14 5.17
C GLU A 70 9.08 5.21 4.48
N VAL A 71 7.88 5.71 4.15
CA VAL A 71 6.87 4.97 3.39
C VAL A 71 7.43 4.56 2.02
N THR A 72 8.07 5.48 1.31
CA THR A 72 8.70 5.17 0.01
C THR A 72 9.78 4.11 0.13
N GLN A 73 10.60 4.16 1.20
CA GLN A 73 11.68 3.20 1.44
C GLN A 73 11.17 1.77 1.67
N VAL A 74 10.00 1.61 2.29
CA VAL A 74 9.43 0.30 2.62
C VAL A 74 8.58 -0.25 1.47
N GLU A 75 7.81 0.63 0.81
CA GLU A 75 6.75 0.22 -0.11
C GLU A 75 7.16 0.21 -1.59
N LYS A 76 8.27 0.85 -1.94
CA LYS A 76 8.71 0.97 -3.34
C LYS A 76 10.09 0.35 -3.55
N LEU A 77 10.35 -0.05 -4.80
CA LEU A 77 11.68 -0.49 -5.22
C LEU A 77 12.72 0.55 -4.79
N ARG A 78 13.74 0.10 -4.07
CA ARG A 78 14.95 0.90 -3.84
C ARG A 78 15.60 1.14 -5.20
N SER A 79 15.58 2.39 -5.67
CA SER A 79 16.38 2.83 -6.81
C SER A 79 17.86 2.75 -6.43
N GLY A 80 18.47 1.59 -6.64
CA GLY A 80 19.82 1.32 -6.16
C GLY A 80 20.36 -0.07 -6.52
N VAL A 81 20.14 -0.51 -7.78
CA VAL A 81 21.05 -1.27 -8.65
C VAL A 81 20.69 -0.91 -10.08
#